data_AF-A0A2E4JQM4-F1
#
_entry.id   AF-A0A2E4JQM4-F1
#
_cell.length_a   1.000
_cell.length_b   1.000
_cell.length_c   1.000
_cell.angle_alpha   90.00
_cell.angle_beta   90.00
_cell.angle_gamma   90.00
#
_symmetry.space_group_name_H-M   'P 1'
#
loop_
_entity.id
_entity.type
_entity.pdbx_description
1 polymer ?
#
loop_
_entity_poly.entity_id
_entity_poly.type
_entity_poly.pdbx_seq_one_letter_code
_entity_poly.pdbx_strand_id
1 'polypeptide(L)'
;MSMSYKVHGNKGRKLSEETKRKMSEAWKNRESVSDKTKRKMSKANKGKNNPMYGKHHSEETRRKISEEKNGKKKSEETKRKMSDAKKGNNHPMYGKHHSEETKRKISEENKWRIFSEETKRKMSDAHNARKKSRI
;
A
#
# COMPACT_ATOMS: atom_id res chain seq x y z
N MET A 1 30.20 54.91 -4.81
CA MET A 1 29.17 54.31 -3.92
C MET A 1 28.98 52.84 -4.28
N SER A 2 29.37 51.89 -3.43
CA SER A 2 29.08 50.46 -3.60
C SER A 2 27.79 50.10 -2.86
N MET A 3 26.71 49.82 -3.58
CA MET A 3 25.45 49.34 -3.00
C MET A 3 25.56 47.84 -2.67
N SER A 4 25.74 47.54 -1.38
CA SER A 4 25.66 46.16 -0.87
C SER A 4 24.19 45.73 -0.76
N TYR A 5 23.76 44.85 -1.66
CA TYR A 5 22.44 44.21 -1.57
C TYR A 5 22.45 43.10 -0.52
N LYS A 6 21.71 43.27 0.59
CA LYS A 6 21.45 42.20 1.56
C LYS A 6 20.44 41.19 1.00
N VAL A 7 20.89 39.96 0.73
CA VAL A 7 20.02 38.83 0.40
C VAL A 7 19.35 38.32 1.68
N HIS A 8 18.06 38.58 1.84
CA HIS A 8 17.29 38.06 2.97
C HIS A 8 16.71 36.69 2.58
N GLY A 9 17.02 35.64 3.35
CA GLY A 9 16.51 34.29 3.13
C GLY A 9 15.00 34.19 3.43
N ASN A 10 14.23 33.54 2.55
CA ASN A 10 12.77 33.36 2.69
C ASN A 10 12.36 32.29 3.72
N LYS A 11 13.07 32.15 4.84
CA LYS A 11 12.74 31.15 5.86
C LYS A 11 11.50 31.62 6.65
N GLY A 12 10.40 30.87 6.54
CA GLY A 12 9.16 31.11 7.31
C GLY A 12 8.10 31.99 6.64
N ARG A 13 8.31 32.47 5.41
CA ARG A 13 7.27 33.23 4.69
C ARG A 13 6.11 32.32 4.30
N LYS A 14 4.91 32.66 4.76
CA LYS A 14 3.66 32.02 4.31
C LYS A 14 3.25 32.63 2.97
N LEU A 15 3.12 31.79 1.94
CA LEU A 15 2.65 32.23 0.63
C LEU A 15 1.18 32.68 0.71
N SER A 16 0.84 33.73 -0.03
CA SER A 16 -0.56 34.15 -0.18
C SER A 16 -1.38 33.07 -0.89
N GLU A 17 -2.68 33.02 -0.61
CA GLU A 17 -3.59 32.07 -1.26
C GLU A 17 -3.59 32.22 -2.79
N GLU A 18 -3.48 33.45 -3.28
CA GLU A 18 -3.34 33.72 -4.72
C GLU A 18 -2.07 33.10 -5.30
N THR A 19 -0.94 33.19 -4.59
CA THR A 19 0.34 32.61 -5.04
C THR A 19 0.28 31.08 -5.03
N LYS A 20 -0.32 30.49 -3.99
CA LYS A 20 -0.57 29.04 -3.93
C LYS A 20 -1.47 28.58 -5.08
N ARG A 21 -2.51 29.35 -5.39
CA ARG A 21 -3.42 29.06 -6.52
C ARG A 21 -2.67 29.08 -7.85
N LYS A 22 -1.91 30.15 -8.14
CA LYS A 22 -1.11 30.27 -9.38
C LYS A 22 -0.12 29.12 -9.53
N MET A 23 0.58 28.74 -8.45
CA MET A 23 1.46 27.58 -8.48
C MET A 23 0.68 26.28 -8.72
N SER A 24 -0.46 26.08 -8.05
CA SER A 24 -1.31 24.89 -8.25
C SER A 24 -1.77 24.77 -9.71
N GLU A 25 -2.22 25.85 -10.32
CA GLU A 25 -2.63 25.91 -11.73
C GLU A 25 -1.47 25.59 -12.68
N ALA A 26 -0.29 26.18 -12.45
CA ALA A 26 0.90 25.88 -13.23
C ALA A 26 1.32 24.40 -13.13
N TRP A 27 1.16 23.78 -11.95
CA TRP A 27 1.49 22.37 -11.74
C TRP A 27 0.47 21.41 -12.36
N LYS A 28 -0.81 21.77 -12.38
CA LYS A 28 -1.86 20.99 -13.06
C LYS A 28 -1.65 20.96 -14.57
N ASN A 29 -1.20 22.08 -15.14
CA ASN A 29 -0.97 22.23 -16.57
C ASN A 29 0.44 21.80 -17.00
N ARG A 30 1.27 21.31 -16.07
CA ARG A 30 2.62 20.85 -16.43
C ARG A 30 2.50 19.60 -17.30
N GLU A 31 3.22 19.59 -18.41
CA GLU A 31 3.26 18.41 -19.26
C GLU A 31 3.92 17.25 -18.53
N SER A 32 3.38 16.05 -18.72
CA SER A 32 3.96 14.85 -18.14
C SER A 32 5.34 14.62 -18.73
N VAL A 33 6.34 14.35 -17.88
CA VAL A 33 7.69 14.00 -18.33
C VAL A 33 7.61 12.90 -19.40
N SER A 34 8.33 13.07 -20.51
CA SER A 34 8.29 12.13 -21.62
C SER A 34 8.61 10.70 -21.17
N ASP A 35 7.99 9.70 -21.82
CA ASP A 35 8.16 8.30 -21.43
C ASP A 35 9.62 7.84 -21.54
N LYS A 36 10.38 8.39 -22.50
CA LYS A 36 11.83 8.15 -22.61
C LYS A 36 12.56 8.61 -21.35
N THR A 37 12.22 9.77 -20.82
CA THR A 37 12.83 10.31 -19.60
C THR A 37 12.36 9.55 -18.36
N LYS A 38 11.07 9.19 -18.26
CA LYS A 38 10.56 8.30 -17.18
C LYS A 38 11.28 6.96 -17.16
N ARG A 39 11.47 6.33 -18.33
CA ARG A 39 12.21 5.07 -18.47
C ARG A 39 13.66 5.23 -18.04
N LYS A 40 14.35 6.31 -18.42
CA LYS A 40 15.72 6.59 -17.98
C LYS A 40 15.81 6.74 -16.45
N MET A 41 14.94 7.55 -15.84
CA MET A 41 14.89 7.72 -14.39
C MET A 41 14.57 6.41 -13.65
N SER A 42 13.64 5.62 -14.19
CA SER A 42 13.30 4.31 -13.64
C SER A 42 14.49 3.35 -13.68
N LYS A 43 15.20 3.26 -14.81
CA LYS A 43 16.41 2.42 -14.94
C LYS A 43 17.52 2.85 -13.99
N ALA A 44 17.71 4.16 -13.81
CA ALA A 44 18.73 4.71 -12.93
C ALA A 44 18.49 4.34 -11.45
N ASN A 45 17.23 4.20 -11.01
CA ASN A 45 16.89 3.94 -9.62
C ASN A 45 16.37 2.50 -9.36
N LYS A 46 16.54 1.58 -10.30
CA LYS A 46 16.06 0.19 -10.18
C LYS A 46 17.16 -0.71 -9.62
N GLY A 47 16.76 -1.62 -8.72
CA GLY A 47 17.64 -2.66 -8.18
C GLY A 47 18.89 -2.06 -7.53
N LYS A 48 20.06 -2.64 -7.83
CA LYS A 48 21.37 -2.26 -7.28
C LYS A 48 21.77 -0.79 -7.51
N ASN A 49 21.21 -0.15 -8.53
CA ASN A 49 21.51 1.26 -8.81
C ASN A 49 20.80 2.23 -7.86
N ASN A 50 19.79 1.75 -7.11
CA ASN A 50 19.13 2.58 -6.11
C ASN A 50 20.12 2.89 -4.96
N PRO A 51 20.32 4.16 -4.58
CA PRO A 51 21.21 4.53 -3.47
C PRO A 51 20.86 3.88 -2.11
N MET A 52 19.61 3.43 -1.97
CA MET A 52 19.09 2.72 -0.80
C MET A 52 19.03 1.19 -0.99
N TYR A 53 19.54 0.65 -2.09
CA TYR A 53 19.57 -0.80 -2.31
C TYR A 53 20.42 -1.49 -1.24
N GLY A 54 19.87 -2.54 -0.64
CA GLY A 54 20.53 -3.30 0.44
C GLY A 54 20.64 -2.57 1.77
N LYS A 55 20.16 -1.33 1.88
CA LYS A 55 20.13 -0.59 3.15
C LYS A 55 18.80 -0.82 3.86
N HIS A 56 18.85 -0.94 5.18
CA HIS A 56 17.68 -1.07 6.04
C HIS A 56 17.48 0.18 6.88
N HIS A 57 16.21 0.55 7.11
CA HIS A 57 15.89 1.60 8.07
C HIS A 57 16.22 1.15 9.50
N SER A 58 16.66 2.09 10.35
CA SER A 58 16.84 1.85 11.78
C SER A 58 15.53 1.42 12.45
N GLU A 59 15.62 0.71 13.56
CA GLU A 59 14.43 0.27 14.31
C GLU A 59 13.56 1.45 14.74
N GLU A 60 14.17 2.54 15.19
CA GLU A 60 13.47 3.78 15.55
C GLU A 60 12.66 4.34 14.37
N THR A 61 13.25 4.36 13.17
CA THR A 61 12.56 4.83 11.96
C THR A 61 11.42 3.90 11.58
N ARG A 62 11.62 2.58 11.66
CA ARG A 62 10.57 1.58 11.40
C ARG A 62 9.41 1.75 12.39
N ARG A 63 9.72 1.99 13.65
CA ARG A 63 8.73 2.23 14.71
C ARG A 63 7.89 3.47 14.42
N LYS A 64 8.53 4.61 14.12
CA LYS A 64 7.84 5.86 13.74
C LYS A 64 6.89 5.65 12.55
N ILE A 65 7.36 5.00 11.48
CA ILE A 65 6.53 4.68 10.31
C ILE A 65 5.34 3.78 10.69
N SER A 66 5.56 2.81 11.58
CA SER A 66 4.51 1.90 12.05
C SER A 66 3.47 2.64 12.86
N GLU A 67 3.87 3.43 13.85
CA GLU A 67 2.99 4.24 14.70
C GLU A 67 2.13 5.19 13.86
N GLU A 68 2.73 5.90 12.90
CA GLU A 68 1.99 6.80 12.01
C GLU A 68 0.99 6.08 11.09
N LYS A 69 1.26 4.83 10.70
CA LYS A 69 0.38 4.06 9.82
C LYS A 69 -0.65 3.24 10.57
N ASN A 70 -0.42 2.98 11.85
CA ASN A 70 -1.34 2.21 12.66
C ASN A 70 -2.72 2.90 12.73
N GLY A 71 -3.79 2.13 12.63
CA GLY A 71 -5.16 2.64 12.65
C GLY A 71 -5.65 3.37 11.38
N LYS A 72 -4.77 3.72 10.41
CA LYS A 72 -5.18 4.37 9.16
C LYS A 72 -5.92 3.40 8.24
N LYS A 73 -7.27 3.43 8.30
CA LYS A 73 -8.14 2.62 7.43
C LYS A 73 -8.17 3.19 6.01
N LYS A 74 -8.18 2.30 5.01
CA LYS A 74 -8.45 2.68 3.61
C LYS A 74 -9.91 3.11 3.46
N SER A 75 -10.19 4.00 2.52
CA SER A 75 -11.56 4.39 2.17
C SER A 75 -12.35 3.17 1.69
N GLU A 76 -13.67 3.18 1.89
CA GLU A 76 -14.55 2.10 1.43
C GLU A 76 -14.45 1.88 -0.09
N GLU A 77 -14.34 2.96 -0.86
CA GLU A 77 -14.11 2.89 -2.30
C GLU A 77 -12.80 2.14 -2.65
N THR A 78 -11.71 2.43 -1.94
CA THR A 78 -10.42 1.75 -2.15
C THR A 78 -10.54 0.26 -1.79
N LYS A 79 -11.23 -0.06 -0.69
CA LYS A 79 -11.46 -1.46 -0.28
C LYS A 79 -12.28 -2.23 -1.31
N ARG A 80 -13.34 -1.62 -1.85
CA ARG A 80 -14.16 -2.19 -2.93
C ARG A 80 -13.31 -2.49 -4.16
N LYS A 81 -12.57 -1.51 -4.66
CA LYS A 81 -11.65 -1.69 -5.81
C LYS A 81 -10.65 -2.83 -5.62
N MET A 82 -10.05 -2.93 -4.43
CA MET A 82 -9.13 -4.03 -4.10
C MET A 82 -9.83 -5.39 -4.05
N SER A 83 -11.06 -5.43 -3.52
CA SER A 83 -11.89 -6.65 -3.47
C SER A 83 -12.28 -7.10 -4.88
N ASP A 84 -12.77 -6.19 -5.72
CA ASP A 84 -13.24 -6.50 -7.07
C ASP A 84 -12.12 -7.01 -7.98
N ALA A 85 -10.91 -6.45 -7.82
CA ALA A 85 -9.71 -6.92 -8.51
C ALA A 85 -9.30 -8.36 -8.15
N LYS A 86 -9.81 -8.92 -7.04
CA LYS A 86 -9.43 -10.26 -6.53
C LYS A 86 -10.60 -11.23 -6.43
N LYS A 87 -11.81 -10.84 -6.84
CA LYS A 87 -13.01 -11.69 -6.73
C LYS A 87 -13.33 -12.35 -8.07
N GLY A 88 -13.92 -13.55 -8.00
CA GLY A 88 -14.41 -14.27 -9.17
C GLY A 88 -13.31 -14.49 -10.21
N ASN A 89 -13.63 -14.17 -11.47
CA ASN A 89 -12.78 -14.44 -12.62
C ASN A 89 -11.50 -13.60 -12.66
N ASN A 90 -11.46 -12.49 -11.92
CA ASN A 90 -10.28 -11.64 -11.81
C ASN A 90 -9.19 -12.25 -10.91
N HIS A 91 -9.54 -13.24 -10.08
CA HIS A 91 -8.57 -13.84 -9.18
C HIS A 91 -7.48 -14.58 -9.97
N PRO A 92 -6.17 -14.41 -9.65
CA PRO A 92 -5.07 -15.04 -10.40
C PRO A 92 -5.12 -16.57 -10.50
N MET A 93 -5.84 -17.21 -9.57
CA MET A 93 -6.08 -18.66 -9.51
C MET A 93 -7.47 -19.07 -10.00
N TYR A 94 -8.27 -18.17 -10.57
CA TYR A 94 -9.57 -18.54 -11.12
C TYR A 94 -9.40 -19.57 -12.24
N GLY A 95 -10.17 -20.66 -12.20
CA GLY A 95 -10.09 -21.77 -13.15
C GLY A 95 -8.83 -22.66 -13.02
N LYS A 96 -7.93 -22.37 -12.07
CA LYS A 96 -6.74 -23.19 -11.83
C LYS A 96 -6.96 -24.13 -10.65
N HIS A 97 -6.44 -25.35 -10.77
CA HIS A 97 -6.49 -26.35 -9.70
C HIS A 97 -5.08 -26.62 -9.16
N HIS A 98 -4.99 -26.90 -7.86
CA HIS A 98 -3.75 -27.38 -7.25
C HIS A 98 -3.38 -28.77 -7.80
N SER A 99 -2.08 -29.02 -7.95
CA SER A 99 -1.57 -30.34 -8.30
C SER A 99 -1.87 -31.35 -7.19
N GLU A 100 -1.93 -32.63 -7.54
CA GLU A 100 -2.14 -33.72 -6.58
C GLU A 100 -1.06 -33.75 -5.50
N GLU A 101 0.19 -33.45 -5.85
CA GLU A 101 1.29 -33.33 -4.87
C GLU A 101 1.02 -32.22 -3.84
N THR A 102 0.53 -31.06 -4.29
CA THR A 102 0.22 -29.94 -3.39
C THR A 102 -0.97 -30.27 -2.49
N LYS A 103 -2.00 -30.95 -3.02
CA LYS A 103 -3.13 -31.43 -2.23
C LYS A 103 -2.69 -32.41 -1.14
N ARG A 104 -1.78 -33.34 -1.47
CA ARG A 104 -1.21 -34.30 -0.51
C ARG A 104 -0.49 -33.58 0.63
N LYS A 105 0.41 -32.63 0.31
CA LYS A 105 1.13 -31.83 1.33
C LYS A 105 0.17 -31.11 2.27
N ILE A 106 -0.84 -30.42 1.73
CA ILE A 106 -1.87 -29.73 2.52
C ILE A 106 -2.63 -30.72 3.41
N SER A 107 -2.95 -31.91 2.90
CA SER A 107 -3.67 -32.94 3.67
C SER A 107 -2.82 -33.51 4.81
N GLU A 108 -1.54 -33.77 4.57
CA GLU A 108 -0.60 -34.30 5.57
C GLU A 108 -0.38 -33.30 6.70
N GLU A 109 -0.18 -32.02 6.38
CA GLU A 109 -0.04 -30.95 7.39
C GLU A 109 -1.30 -30.79 8.23
N ASN A 110 -2.48 -30.87 7.62
CA ASN A 110 -3.76 -30.71 8.33
C ASN A 110 -4.16 -31.94 9.16
N LYS A 111 -3.56 -33.11 8.93
CA LYS A 111 -3.90 -34.36 9.63
C LYS A 111 -3.78 -34.24 11.14
N TRP A 112 -2.85 -33.42 11.62
CA TRP A 112 -2.57 -33.23 13.04
C TRP A 112 -3.22 -31.96 13.63
N ARG A 113 -3.99 -31.22 12.82
CA ARG A 113 -4.63 -30.00 13.27
C ARG A 113 -5.92 -30.31 14.05
N ILE A 114 -5.79 -30.48 15.36
CA ILE A 114 -6.90 -30.73 16.28
C ILE A 114 -7.35 -29.41 16.93
N PHE A 115 -8.63 -29.06 16.79
CA PHE A 115 -9.21 -27.89 17.45
C PHE A 115 -9.77 -28.25 18.82
N SER A 116 -9.68 -27.33 19.79
CA SER A 116 -10.36 -27.45 21.09
C SER A 116 -11.87 -27.39 20.93
N GLU A 117 -12.61 -28.01 21.86
CA GLU A 117 -14.08 -27.99 21.88
C GLU A 117 -14.64 -26.56 21.93
N GLU A 118 -13.99 -25.68 22.69
CA GLU A 118 -14.37 -24.26 22.73
C GLU A 118 -14.25 -23.59 21.36
N THR A 119 -13.18 -23.87 20.62
CA THR A 119 -12.97 -23.31 19.27
C THR A 119 -14.00 -23.86 18.28
N LYS A 120 -14.31 -25.16 18.36
CA LYS A 120 -15.37 -25.78 17.55
C LYS A 120 -16.72 -25.13 17.82
N ARG A 121 -17.06 -24.90 19.09
CA ARG A 121 -18.29 -24.21 19.50
C ARG A 121 -18.36 -22.80 18.93
N LYS A 122 -17.31 -21.99 19.08
CA LYS A 122 -17.23 -20.62 18.54
C LYS A 122 -17.43 -20.56 17.02
N MET A 123 -16.84 -21.50 16.28
CA MET A 123 -17.03 -21.60 14.82
C MET A 123 -18.47 -21.97 14.45
N SER A 124 -19.08 -22.91 15.19
CA SER A 124 -20.48 -23.31 15.00
C SER A 124 -21.43 -22.15 15.25
N ASP A 125 -21.26 -21.44 16.37
CA ASP A 125 -22.09 -20.29 16.75
C ASP A 125 -21.99 -19.17 15.71
N ALA A 126 -20.79 -18.85 15.23
CA ALA A 126 -20.58 -17.86 14.18
C ALA A 126 -21.26 -18.25 12.86
N HIS A 127 -21.20 -19.53 12.48
CA HIS A 127 -21.86 -20.04 11.28
C HIS A 127 -23.39 -19.92 11.39
N ASN A 128 -23.95 -20.31 12.54
CA ASN A 128 -25.39 -20.24 12.79
C ASN A 128 -25.90 -18.81 12.87
N ALA A 129 -25.16 -17.90 13.51
CA ALA A 129 -25.48 -16.47 13.56
C ALA A 129 -25.55 -15.85 12.16
N ARG A 130 -24.57 -16.15 11.29
CA ARG A 130 -24.56 -15.69 9.89
C ARG A 130 -25.71 -16.28 9.08
N LYS A 131 -26.12 -17.52 9.34
CA LYS A 131 -27.27 -18.14 8.67
C LYS A 131 -28.57 -17.46 9.09
N LYS A 132 -28.72 -17.17 10.39
CA LYS A 132 -29.88 -16.48 10.96
C LYS A 132 -30.01 -15.04 10.47
N SER A 133 -28.90 -14.30 10.30
CA SER A 133 -28.92 -12.92 9.80
C SER A 133 -29.23 -12.77 8.30
N ARG A 134 -29.44 -13.89 7.60
CA ARG A 134 -29.63 -13.96 6.15
C ARG A 134 -31.05 -14.35 5.76
N ILE A 135 -31.89 -14.64 6.76
CA ILE A 135 -33.33 -14.86 6.71
C ILE A 135 -33.98 -13.57 7.21
#